data_AF-A0A974UWA6-F1
#
_entry.id   AF-A0A974UWA6-F1
#
_cell.length_a   1.000
_cell.length_b   1.000
_cell.length_c   1.000
_cell.angle_alpha   90.00
_cell.angle_beta   90.00
_cell.angle_gamma   90.00
#
_symmetry.space_group_name_H-M   'P 1'
#
loop_
_entity.id
_entity.type
_entity.pdbx_description
1 polymer ?
#
loop_
_entity_poly.entity_id
_entity_poly.type
_entity_poly.pdbx_seq_one_letter_code
_entity_poly.pdbx_strand_id
1 'polypeptide(L)'
;MTDVHRVEATVLRPGDVGDALRDLRRHARNPRRLEAHRVAGCPCGENLIRWTLETVLQALPGRSRAALRALIKPLDDEFRRRTVLDPSAPPEWPWWQRRVTYSR
;
A
#
# COMPACT_ATOMS: atom_id res chain seq x y z
N MET A 1 -12.71 15.13 -5.53
CA MET A 1 -11.81 14.47 -6.51
C MET A 1 -10.75 15.41 -7.09
N THR A 2 -10.97 16.73 -7.11
CA THR A 2 -10.00 17.72 -7.62
C THR A 2 -8.66 17.75 -6.86
N ASP A 3 -8.67 17.51 -5.55
CA ASP A 3 -7.43 17.50 -4.74
C ASP A 3 -6.49 16.33 -5.07
N VAL A 4 -7.03 15.16 -5.45
CA VAL A 4 -6.21 14.01 -5.84
C VAL A 4 -5.52 14.31 -7.16
N HIS A 5 -6.24 14.83 -8.15
CA HIS A 5 -5.65 15.25 -9.41
C HIS A 5 -4.61 16.37 -9.24
N ARG A 6 -4.79 17.25 -8.25
CA ARG A 6 -3.80 18.29 -7.93
C ARG A 6 -2.52 17.69 -7.36
N VAL A 7 -2.62 16.76 -6.40
CA VAL A 7 -1.44 16.06 -5.84
C VAL A 7 -0.78 15.18 -6.89
N GLU A 8 -1.57 14.53 -7.74
CA GLU A 8 -1.05 13.77 -8.88
C GLU A 8 -0.27 14.68 -9.83
N ALA A 9 -0.76 15.88 -10.14
CA ALA A 9 -0.05 16.80 -11.04
C ALA A 9 1.23 17.40 -10.44
N THR A 10 1.42 17.38 -9.12
CA THR A 10 2.57 18.01 -8.44
C THR A 10 3.63 17.03 -7.97
N VAL A 11 3.25 15.80 -7.58
CA VAL A 11 4.16 14.84 -6.94
C VAL A 11 4.19 13.50 -7.67
N LEU A 12 3.22 13.20 -8.54
CA LEU A 12 3.07 11.91 -9.22
C LEU A 12 2.74 12.11 -10.71
N ARG A 13 2.25 11.07 -11.37
CA ARG A 13 1.60 11.16 -12.68
C ARG A 13 0.08 11.06 -12.51
N PRO A 14 -0.70 11.70 -13.38
CA PRO A 14 -2.15 11.52 -13.42
C PRO A 14 -2.53 10.04 -13.48
N GLY A 15 -3.39 9.58 -12.56
CA GLY A 15 -3.82 8.19 -12.48
C GLY A 15 -2.98 7.29 -11.57
N ASP A 16 -1.82 7.73 -11.09
CA ASP A 16 -0.97 6.92 -10.21
C ASP A 16 -1.69 6.49 -8.93
N VAL A 17 -2.56 7.34 -8.36
CA VAL A 17 -3.32 6.97 -7.15
C VAL A 17 -4.35 5.89 -7.48
N GLY A 18 -4.98 5.98 -8.65
CA GLY A 18 -5.95 4.98 -9.12
C GLY A 18 -5.30 3.63 -9.40
N ASP A 19 -4.12 3.63 -10.01
CA ASP A 19 -3.35 2.42 -10.29
C ASP A 19 -2.79 1.81 -9.00
N ALA A 20 -2.25 2.64 -8.10
CA ALA A 20 -1.78 2.21 -6.78
C ALA A 20 -2.91 1.57 -5.95
N LEU A 21 -4.13 2.13 -5.97
CA LEU A 21 -5.28 1.51 -5.29
C LEU A 21 -5.69 0.18 -5.94
N ARG A 22 -5.62 0.08 -7.27
CA ARG A 22 -5.94 -1.16 -8.01
C ARG A 22 -4.94 -2.26 -7.68
N ASP A 23 -3.66 -1.92 -7.63
CA ASP A 23 -2.61 -2.86 -7.27
C ASP A 23 -2.65 -3.24 -5.79
N LEU A 24 -2.89 -2.27 -4.90
CA LEU A 24 -3.11 -2.57 -3.49
C LEU A 24 -4.27 -3.56 -3.29
N ARG A 25 -5.37 -3.39 -4.04
CA ARG A 25 -6.51 -4.31 -4.00
C ARG A 25 -6.16 -5.72 -4.51
N ARG A 26 -5.32 -5.83 -5.53
CA ARG A 26 -4.81 -7.12 -6.03
C ARG A 26 -3.93 -7.80 -4.97
N HIS A 27 -3.03 -7.04 -4.35
CA HIS A 27 -2.11 -7.53 -3.33
C HIS A 27 -2.80 -7.95 -2.04
N ALA A 28 -3.76 -7.15 -1.55
CA ALA A 28 -4.54 -7.49 -0.37
C ALA A 28 -5.29 -8.83 -0.53
N ARG A 29 -5.72 -9.17 -1.75
CA ARG A 29 -6.41 -10.44 -2.04
C ARG A 29 -5.46 -11.62 -2.25
N ASN A 30 -4.26 -11.39 -2.77
CA ASN A 30 -3.29 -12.43 -3.07
C ASN A 30 -1.89 -12.07 -2.51
N PRO A 31 -1.68 -12.28 -1.20
CA PRO A 31 -0.44 -11.87 -0.55
C PRO A 31 0.75 -12.79 -0.90
N ARG A 32 0.53 -13.98 -1.46
CA ARG A 32 1.63 -14.83 -1.95
C ARG A 32 2.40 -14.19 -3.11
N ARG A 33 1.71 -13.38 -3.91
CA ARG A 33 2.36 -12.59 -4.98
C ARG A 33 3.35 -11.57 -4.41
N LEU A 34 3.12 -11.08 -3.19
CA LEU A 34 3.99 -10.13 -2.50
C LEU A 34 5.30 -10.77 -2.08
N GLU A 35 5.19 -11.97 -1.49
CA GLU A 35 6.35 -12.77 -1.12
C GLU A 35 7.24 -13.06 -2.35
N ALA A 36 6.63 -13.42 -3.49
CA ALA A 36 7.37 -13.63 -4.74
C ALA A 36 8.13 -12.38 -5.20
N HIS A 37 7.54 -11.18 -5.09
CA HIS A 37 8.23 -9.93 -5.43
C HIS A 37 9.36 -9.59 -4.45
N ARG A 38 9.17 -9.90 -3.16
CA ARG A 38 10.18 -9.69 -2.10
C ARG A 38 11.38 -10.60 -2.29
N VAL A 39 11.14 -11.89 -2.57
CA VAL A 39 12.20 -12.90 -2.84
C VAL A 39 12.96 -12.57 -4.13
N ALA A 40 12.27 -12.07 -5.15
CA ALA A 40 12.90 -11.64 -6.40
C ALA A 40 13.74 -10.35 -6.27
N GLY A 41 13.80 -9.73 -5.08
CA GLY A 41 14.51 -8.47 -4.86
C GLY A 41 13.94 -7.31 -5.67
N CYS A 42 12.73 -7.42 -6.23
CA CYS A 42 12.16 -6.36 -7.04
C CYS A 42 11.60 -5.27 -6.12
N PRO A 43 12.12 -4.02 -6.19
CA PRO A 43 11.55 -2.90 -5.44
C PRO A 43 10.13 -2.52 -5.92
N CYS A 44 9.67 -3.13 -7.01
CA CYS A 44 8.55 -2.71 -7.85
C CYS A 44 7.13 -3.13 -7.40
N GLY A 45 6.98 -3.79 -6.26
CA GLY A 45 5.69 -4.32 -5.82
C GLY A 45 4.96 -3.43 -4.82
N GLU A 46 4.61 -4.01 -3.68
CA GLU A 46 3.86 -3.34 -2.61
C GLU A 46 4.61 -2.22 -1.91
N ASN A 47 5.93 -2.33 -1.75
CA ASN A 47 6.72 -1.28 -1.11
C ASN A 47 6.47 0.06 -1.83
N LEU A 48 6.67 0.09 -3.15
CA LEU A 48 6.46 1.29 -3.95
C LEU A 48 5.00 1.77 -3.87
N ILE A 49 4.03 0.87 -4.01
CA ILE A 49 2.59 1.19 -3.94
C ILE A 49 2.22 1.82 -2.59
N ARG A 50 2.69 1.23 -1.49
CA ARG A 50 2.41 1.71 -0.13
C ARG A 50 3.08 3.03 0.15
N TRP A 51 4.34 3.18 -0.24
CA TRP A 51 5.05 4.46 -0.14
C TRP A 51 4.31 5.55 -0.92
N THR A 52 3.90 5.29 -2.17
CA THR A 52 3.13 6.25 -2.98
C THR A 52 1.82 6.66 -2.28
N LEU A 53 1.04 5.71 -1.77
CA LEU A 53 -0.22 6.02 -1.08
C LEU A 53 -0.01 6.78 0.23
N GLU A 54 1.04 6.46 0.99
CA GLU A 54 1.39 7.18 2.21
C GLU A 54 1.84 8.62 1.91
N THR A 55 2.68 8.83 0.89
CA THR A 55 3.08 10.17 0.42
C THR A 55 1.87 11.00 0.01
N VAL A 56 0.93 10.41 -0.73
CA VAL A 56 -0.30 11.10 -1.15
C VAL A 56 -1.18 11.43 0.05
N LEU A 57 -1.33 10.50 1.00
CA LEU A 57 -2.09 10.74 2.23
C LEU A 57 -1.51 11.92 3.02
N GLN A 58 -0.18 12.04 3.09
CA GLN A 58 0.48 13.16 3.76
C GLN A 58 0.23 14.49 3.03
N ALA A 59 0.25 14.49 1.69
CA ALA A 59 0.03 15.68 0.87
C ALA A 59 -1.44 16.15 0.79
N LEU A 60 -2.42 15.25 0.97
CA LEU A 60 -3.84 15.59 0.82
C LEU A 60 -4.41 16.41 1.99
N PRO A 61 -5.31 17.38 1.72
CA PRO A 61 -6.06 18.10 2.75
C PRO A 61 -7.03 17.16 3.49
N GLY A 62 -7.40 17.52 4.72
CA GLY A 62 -8.06 16.62 5.69
C GLY A 62 -9.27 15.84 5.16
N ARG A 63 -10.16 16.47 4.39
CA ARG A 63 -11.35 15.81 3.83
C ARG A 63 -11.00 14.77 2.76
N SER A 64 -10.10 15.12 1.84
CA SER A 64 -9.65 14.23 0.76
C SER A 64 -8.76 13.11 1.29
N ARG A 65 -7.95 13.40 2.31
CA ARG A 65 -7.19 12.40 3.09
C ARG A 65 -8.12 11.39 3.78
N ALA A 66 -9.20 11.86 4.41
CA ALA A 66 -10.17 10.97 5.06
C ALA A 66 -10.86 10.04 4.06
N ALA A 67 -11.25 10.56 2.88
CA ALA A 67 -11.83 9.75 1.82
C ALA A 67 -10.84 8.68 1.30
N LEU A 68 -9.58 9.04 1.06
CA LEU A 68 -8.56 8.07 0.63
C LEU A 68 -8.29 7.02 1.72
N ARG A 69 -8.23 7.43 3.00
CA ARG A 69 -8.10 6.47 4.12
C ARG A 69 -9.27 5.49 4.19
N ALA A 70 -10.49 5.95 3.94
CA ALA A 70 -11.67 5.09 3.95
C ALA A 70 -11.60 4.00 2.85
N LEU A 71 -10.95 4.29 1.71
CA LEU A 71 -10.72 3.31 0.65
C LEU A 71 -9.59 2.33 0.98
N ILE A 72 -8.52 2.79 1.61
CA ILE A 72 -7.35 1.97 1.96
C ILE A 72 -7.66 1.03 3.13
N LYS A 73 -8.39 1.52 4.15
CA LYS A 73 -8.67 0.78 5.38
C LYS A 73 -9.20 -0.65 5.19
N PRO A 74 -10.24 -0.92 4.38
CA PRO A 74 -10.71 -2.29 4.19
C PRO A 74 -9.68 -3.18 3.49
N LEU A 75 -8.80 -2.62 2.65
CA LEU A 75 -7.71 -3.36 2.01
C LEU A 75 -6.62 -3.71 3.03
N ASP A 76 -6.30 -2.80 3.95
CA ASP A 76 -5.38 -3.05 5.05
C ASP A 76 -5.89 -4.13 5.98
N ASP A 77 -7.17 -4.07 6.32
CA ASP A 77 -7.80 -5.05 7.20
C ASP A 77 -7.82 -6.44 6.55
N GLU A 78 -8.07 -6.54 5.24
CA GLU A 78 -7.97 -7.81 4.48
C GLU A 78 -6.53 -8.33 4.43
N PHE A 79 -5.57 -7.45 4.15
CA PHE A 79 -4.15 -7.82 4.14
C PHE A 79 -3.69 -8.33 5.51
N ARG A 80 -4.10 -7.68 6.60
CA ARG A 80 -3.81 -8.11 7.97
C ARG A 80 -4.45 -9.45 8.32
N ARG A 81 -5.64 -9.75 7.80
CA ARG A 81 -6.30 -11.06 8.02
C ARG A 81 -5.57 -12.21 7.35
N ARG A 82 -4.90 -11.97 6.21
CA ARG A 82 -4.24 -13.01 5.41
C ARG A 82 -2.75 -13.17 5.68
N THR A 83 -2.17 -12.29 6.49
CA THR A 83 -0.74 -12.29 6.81
C THR A 83 -0.54 -12.38 8.31
N VAL A 84 0.61 -12.91 8.72
CA VAL A 84 1.05 -12.91 10.12
C VAL A 84 2.19 -11.92 10.30
N LEU A 85 2.42 -11.50 11.56
CA LEU A 85 3.60 -10.72 11.90
C LEU A 85 4.84 -11.59 11.73
N ASP A 86 5.84 -11.09 11.02
CA ASP A 86 7.16 -11.70 10.96
C ASP A 86 7.94 -11.37 12.25
N PRO A 87 8.28 -12.37 13.08
CA PRO A 87 9.04 -12.15 14.31
C PRO A 87 10.45 -11.61 14.06
N SER A 88 11.01 -11.84 12.87
CA SER A 88 12.36 -11.42 12.49
C SER A 88 12.38 -10.02 11.87
N ALA A 89 11.21 -9.43 11.61
CA ALA A 89 11.14 -8.12 10.98
C ALA A 89 11.52 -7.00 11.97
N PRO A 90 12.42 -6.08 11.58
CA PRO A 90 12.82 -4.96 12.42
C PRO A 90 11.62 -4.11 12.89
N PRO A 91 11.59 -3.66 14.16
CA PRO A 91 10.46 -2.92 14.71
C PRO A 91 10.23 -1.55 14.07
N GLU A 92 11.28 -0.95 13.51
CA GLU A 92 11.25 0.35 12.82
C GLU A 92 10.56 0.29 11.45
N TRP A 93 10.37 -0.90 10.89
CA TRP A 93 9.69 -1.04 9.61
C TRP A 93 8.19 -0.72 9.73
N PRO A 94 7.58 -0.15 8.68
CA PRO A 94 6.14 -0.03 8.59
C PRO A 94 5.44 -1.37 8.84
N TRP A 95 4.28 -1.33 9.49
CA TRP A 95 3.56 -2.53 9.94
C TRP A 95 3.27 -3.54 8.81
N TRP A 96 3.11 -3.07 7.58
CA TRP A 96 2.81 -3.87 6.40
C TRP A 96 4.06 -4.58 5.85
N GLN A 97 5.27 -4.02 6.02
CA GLN A 97 6.54 -4.69 5.68
C GLN A 97 6.93 -5.77 6.68
N ARG A 98 6.42 -5.65 7.91
CA ARG A 98 6.65 -6.59 9.02
C ARG A 98 5.75 -7.82 8.95
N ARG A 99 5.16 -8.09 7.79
CA ARG A 99 4.18 -9.16 7.60
C ARG A 99 4.58 -10.10 6.50
N VAL A 100 4.28 -11.37 6.71
CA VAL A 100 4.58 -12.47 5.79
C VAL A 100 3.34 -13.36 5.61
N THR A 101 3.29 -14.02 4.46
CA THR A 101 2.34 -15.11 4.24
C THR A 101 2.81 -16.36 4.98
N TYR A 102 1.87 -17.07 5.61
CA TYR A 102 2.20 -18.36 6.21
C TYR A 102 2.49 -19.36 5.07
N SER A 103 3.75 -19.72 4.91
CA SER A 103 4.15 -20.91 4.15
C SER A 103 3.71 -22.13 4.96
N ARG A 104 2.77 -22.89 4.43
CA ARG A 104 2.47 -24.23 4.94
C ARG A 104 3.31 -25.22 4.17
#